data_AF-F8FIP4-F1
#
_entry.id   AF-F8FIP4-F1
#
_cell.length_a   1.000
_cell.length_b   1.000
_cell.length_c   1.000
_cell.angle_alpha   90.00
_cell.angle_beta   90.00
_cell.angle_gamma   90.00
#
_symmetry.space_group_name_H-M   'P 1'
#
loop_
_entity.id
_entity.type
_entity.pdbx_description
1 polymer ?
#
loop_
_entity_poly.entity_id
_entity_poly.type
_entity_poly.pdbx_seq_one_letter_code
_entity_poly.pdbx_strand_id
1 'polypeptide(L)'
;MAAENESSYSAKNYRTPDGAPADIVIFTITSEPQMTSTKSLPKRELKVLLIQRKVWPYEGHWALPGGFSRETESMYETARRELQEEAGVGNVHMEYLNVYSRPGRDPRGWILSHVFCALVREEQLAERRASDDAADVGLFTVDEALMRMELAFDHREMIVEALEHIRERMLLTPLAKEFLPPEFTLGELYQVIRTVVPTFEEANFIRKMKSTQSRSGILEEVRDHKGELKKSNAYSQRAAQLYRFTGNVPKLSLYG
;
A
#
# COMPACT_ATOMS: atom_id res chain seq x y z
N MET A 1 22.02 -34.09 28.22
CA MET A 1 20.55 -34.06 28.05
C MET A 1 20.17 -35.21 27.14
N ALA A 2 19.17 -36.01 27.51
CA ALA A 2 18.68 -37.08 26.63
C ALA A 2 18.18 -36.45 25.31
N ALA A 3 18.47 -37.08 24.19
CA ALA A 3 18.00 -36.62 22.89
C ALA A 3 16.47 -36.70 22.84
N GLU A 4 15.83 -35.60 22.45
CA GLU A 4 14.39 -35.57 22.24
C GLU A 4 14.00 -36.54 21.11
N ASN A 5 12.91 -37.30 21.31
CA ASN A 5 12.32 -38.18 20.31
C ASN A 5 10.79 -38.01 20.30
N GLU A 6 10.11 -38.62 19.33
CA GLU A 6 8.66 -38.47 19.15
C GLU A 6 7.84 -38.81 20.41
N SER A 7 8.28 -39.78 21.21
CA SER A 7 7.60 -40.18 22.46
C SER A 7 7.93 -39.31 23.67
N SER A 8 9.01 -38.52 23.60
CA SER A 8 9.42 -37.57 24.64
C SER A 8 9.20 -36.11 24.25
N TYR A 9 8.70 -35.85 23.05
CA TYR A 9 8.43 -34.52 22.51
C TYR A 9 7.23 -33.89 23.23
N SER A 10 7.39 -32.63 23.65
CA SER A 10 6.31 -31.84 24.21
C SER A 10 6.29 -30.47 23.57
N ALA A 11 5.25 -30.21 22.76
CA ALA A 11 5.05 -28.90 22.14
C ALA A 11 4.99 -27.74 23.16
N LYS A 12 4.68 -28.03 24.43
CA LYS A 12 4.68 -27.05 25.53
C LYS A 12 6.07 -26.46 25.80
N ASN A 13 7.15 -27.18 25.47
CA ASN A 13 8.53 -26.70 25.60
C ASN A 13 8.90 -25.67 24.52
N TYR A 14 8.10 -25.57 23.47
CA TYR A 14 8.32 -24.72 22.30
C TYR A 14 7.20 -23.70 22.11
N ARG A 15 6.48 -23.35 23.18
CA ARG A 15 5.46 -22.30 23.12
C ARG A 15 6.14 -20.98 22.74
N THR A 16 5.96 -20.58 21.48
CA THR A 16 6.23 -19.21 21.04
C THR A 16 5.34 -18.26 21.86
N PRO A 17 5.72 -16.99 22.09
CA PRO A 17 4.89 -16.02 22.81
C PRO A 17 3.44 -16.00 22.28
N ASP A 18 2.49 -15.45 23.05
CA ASP A 18 1.01 -15.45 22.83
C ASP A 18 0.51 -14.83 21.49
N GLY A 19 1.34 -14.81 20.46
CA GLY A 19 1.15 -14.24 19.13
C GLY A 19 2.41 -13.50 18.67
N ALA A 20 2.53 -13.27 17.37
CA ALA A 20 3.44 -12.27 16.81
C ALA A 20 2.61 -11.15 16.19
N PRO A 21 2.96 -9.86 16.38
CA PRO A 21 2.24 -8.78 15.74
C PRO A 21 2.40 -8.79 14.22
N ALA A 22 1.32 -8.41 13.53
CA ALA A 22 1.32 -7.99 12.13
C ALA A 22 1.10 -6.48 12.08
N ASP A 23 2.13 -5.71 11.71
CA ASP A 23 2.03 -4.26 11.47
C ASP A 23 1.84 -3.99 9.97
N ILE A 24 0.90 -3.12 9.60
CA ILE A 24 0.51 -2.92 8.20
C ILE A 24 0.74 -1.46 7.80
N VAL A 25 1.67 -1.24 6.87
CA VAL A 25 1.85 0.06 6.21
C VAL A 25 0.82 0.21 5.10
N ILE A 26 -0.22 1.00 5.36
CA ILE A 26 -1.30 1.24 4.41
C ILE A 26 -1.04 2.53 3.65
N PHE A 27 -0.80 2.43 2.34
CA PHE A 27 -0.72 3.58 1.45
C PHE A 27 -1.99 3.78 0.64
N THR A 28 -2.33 5.06 0.42
CA THR A 28 -3.40 5.49 -0.49
C THR A 28 -2.97 6.75 -1.25
N ILE A 29 -3.61 7.04 -2.37
CA ILE A 29 -3.46 8.33 -3.06
C ILE A 29 -4.76 9.08 -2.94
N THR A 30 -4.74 10.24 -2.27
CA THR A 30 -5.89 11.13 -2.19
C THR A 30 -5.92 12.08 -3.38
N SER A 31 -7.12 12.39 -3.88
CA SER A 31 -7.33 13.27 -5.04
C SER A 31 -8.13 14.52 -4.68
N GLU A 32 -7.51 15.69 -4.78
CA GLU A 32 -8.17 16.98 -4.57
C GLU A 32 -8.41 17.71 -5.90
N PRO A 33 -9.66 18.08 -6.24
CA PRO A 33 -9.93 18.87 -7.43
C PRO A 33 -9.16 20.20 -7.42
N GLN A 34 -8.57 20.57 -8.55
CA GLN A 34 -7.90 21.85 -8.69
C GLN A 34 -8.88 22.88 -9.24
N MET A 35 -9.03 24.01 -8.53
CA MET A 35 -9.84 25.14 -8.99
C MET A 35 -9.10 25.93 -10.07
N THR A 36 -9.13 25.41 -11.29
CA THR A 36 -8.53 26.04 -12.47
C THR A 36 -9.61 26.49 -13.46
N SER A 37 -9.33 27.53 -14.25
CA SER A 37 -10.24 28.03 -15.30
C SER A 37 -10.45 27.03 -16.45
N THR A 38 -9.61 26.00 -16.53
CA THR A 38 -9.67 24.92 -17.53
C THR A 38 -9.72 23.56 -16.84
N LYS A 39 -10.18 22.52 -17.55
CA LYS A 39 -10.13 21.14 -17.05
C LYS A 39 -8.68 20.72 -16.80
N SER A 40 -8.41 20.21 -15.61
CA SER A 40 -7.09 19.75 -15.18
C SER A 40 -7.22 18.45 -14.38
N LEU A 41 -6.12 17.71 -14.27
CA LEU A 41 -6.06 16.55 -13.37
C LEU A 41 -6.17 17.03 -11.91
N PRO A 42 -6.80 16.25 -11.00
CA PRO A 42 -6.79 16.59 -9.59
C PRO A 42 -5.35 16.59 -9.05
N LYS A 43 -5.09 17.35 -7.99
CA LYS A 43 -3.86 17.23 -7.23
C LYS A 43 -3.88 15.87 -6.50
N ARG A 44 -2.79 15.12 -6.59
CA ARG A 44 -2.66 13.80 -5.98
C ARG A 44 -1.53 13.77 -4.97
N GLU A 45 -1.80 13.21 -3.80
CA GLU A 45 -0.82 13.07 -2.71
C GLU A 45 -0.80 11.64 -2.21
N LEU A 46 0.40 11.07 -2.04
CA LEU A 46 0.57 9.79 -1.37
C LEU A 46 0.40 10.00 0.14
N LYS A 47 -0.51 9.24 0.73
CA LYS A 47 -0.80 9.26 2.17
C LYS A 47 -0.54 7.89 2.78
N VAL A 48 -0.21 7.89 4.07
CA VAL A 48 -0.15 6.72 4.93
C VAL A 48 -1.27 6.79 5.98
N LEU A 49 -1.95 5.67 6.25
CA LEU A 49 -2.87 5.60 7.39
C LEU A 49 -2.08 5.31 8.66
N LEU A 50 -2.39 6.06 9.71
CA LEU A 50 -1.91 5.81 11.06
C LEU A 50 -3.08 5.79 12.04
N ILE A 51 -2.88 5.13 13.17
CA ILE A 51 -3.81 5.10 14.30
C ILE A 51 -3.13 5.68 15.55
N GLN A 52 -3.85 6.44 16.35
CA GLN A 52 -3.31 6.92 17.62
C GLN A 52 -3.50 5.88 18.71
N ARG A 53 -2.42 5.58 19.45
CA ARG A 53 -2.43 4.60 20.53
C ARG A 53 -3.13 5.17 21.76
N LYS A 54 -4.16 4.46 22.25
CA LYS A 54 -4.90 4.79 23.49
C LYS A 54 -4.26 4.22 24.77
N VAL A 55 -3.23 3.37 24.65
CA VAL A 55 -2.68 2.61 25.79
C VAL A 55 -1.16 2.52 25.73
N TRP A 56 -0.55 2.37 26.91
CA TRP A 56 0.87 2.08 27.06
C TRP A 56 1.28 0.79 26.31
N PRO A 57 2.49 0.72 25.72
CA PRO A 57 3.49 1.77 25.60
C PRO A 57 3.14 2.80 24.52
N TYR A 58 3.81 3.96 24.54
CA TYR A 58 3.63 5.03 23.55
C TYR A 58 2.18 5.53 23.44
N GLU A 59 1.50 5.69 24.58
CA GLU A 59 0.17 6.31 24.62
C GLU A 59 0.22 7.72 23.99
N GLY A 60 -0.80 8.06 23.20
CA GLY A 60 -0.88 9.32 22.44
C GLY A 60 -0.02 9.40 21.18
N HIS A 61 0.92 8.46 20.97
CA HIS A 61 1.71 8.40 19.75
C HIS A 61 0.92 7.77 18.60
N TRP A 62 1.31 8.10 17.37
CA TRP A 62 0.77 7.49 16.16
C TRP A 62 1.49 6.17 15.86
N ALA A 63 0.76 5.21 15.33
CA ALA A 63 1.27 3.87 15.03
C ALA A 63 0.70 3.37 13.71
N LEU A 64 1.37 2.36 13.14
CA LEU A 64 0.78 1.56 12.09
C LEU A 64 -0.40 0.78 12.69
N PRO A 65 -1.45 0.55 11.89
CA PRO A 65 -2.47 -0.42 12.23
C PRO A 65 -1.85 -1.82 12.33
N GLY A 66 -2.31 -2.61 13.29
CA GLY A 66 -1.76 -3.92 13.55
C GLY A 66 -2.10 -4.51 14.89
N GLY A 67 -1.88 -5.81 15.01
CA GLY A 67 -2.19 -6.56 16.22
C GLY A 67 -1.61 -7.96 16.20
N PHE A 68 -1.79 -8.67 17.31
CA PHE A 68 -1.18 -9.98 17.53
C PHE A 68 -1.92 -11.09 16.80
N SER A 69 -1.15 -12.02 16.22
CA SER A 69 -1.71 -13.24 15.65
C SER A 69 -2.33 -14.15 16.71
N ARG A 70 -3.36 -14.88 16.31
CA ARG A 70 -3.97 -15.97 17.07
C ARG A 70 -3.34 -17.31 16.68
N GLU A 71 -3.49 -18.32 17.53
CA GLU A 71 -2.99 -19.68 17.26
C GLU A 71 -3.68 -20.35 16.05
N THR A 72 -4.80 -19.81 15.58
CA THR A 72 -5.63 -20.37 14.50
C THR A 72 -5.47 -19.66 13.16
N GLU A 73 -4.51 -18.73 13.03
CA GLU A 73 -4.33 -17.93 11.82
C GLU A 73 -2.84 -17.78 11.45
N SER A 74 -2.57 -17.64 10.16
CA SER A 74 -1.27 -17.24 9.63
C SER A 74 -1.03 -15.73 9.80
N MET A 75 0.21 -15.27 9.60
CA MET A 75 0.51 -13.84 9.64
C MET A 75 -0.19 -13.04 8.53
N TYR A 76 -0.43 -13.64 7.36
CA TYR A 76 -1.23 -13.02 6.30
C TYR A 76 -2.71 -12.90 6.70
N GLU A 77 -3.26 -13.93 7.34
CA GLU A 77 -4.64 -13.89 7.86
C GLU A 77 -4.77 -12.86 8.99
N THR A 78 -3.78 -12.80 9.89
CA THR A 78 -3.64 -11.76 10.92
C THR A 78 -3.66 -10.37 10.28
N ALA A 79 -2.78 -10.11 9.32
CA ALA A 79 -2.71 -8.81 8.64
C ALA A 79 -4.03 -8.45 7.93
N ARG A 80 -4.69 -9.41 7.27
CA ARG A 80 -6.01 -9.17 6.65
C ARG A 80 -7.09 -8.88 7.68
N ARG A 81 -7.07 -9.54 8.83
CA ARG A 81 -8.01 -9.31 9.93
C ARG A 81 -7.80 -7.93 10.53
N GLU A 82 -6.58 -7.58 10.92
CA GLU A 82 -6.26 -6.26 11.49
C GLU A 82 -6.58 -5.13 10.50
N LEU A 83 -6.28 -5.31 9.20
CA LEU A 83 -6.67 -4.35 8.17
C LEU A 83 -8.21 -4.13 8.12
N GLN A 84 -8.98 -5.20 8.26
CA GLN A 84 -10.44 -5.14 8.27
C GLN A 84 -10.98 -4.52 9.55
N GLU A 85 -10.41 -4.87 10.71
CA GLU A 85 -10.83 -4.41 12.04
C GLU A 85 -10.52 -2.91 12.23
N GLU A 86 -9.33 -2.44 11.83
CA GLU A 86 -8.87 -1.08 12.12
C GLU A 86 -9.07 -0.08 10.96
N ALA A 87 -9.03 -0.55 9.71
CA ALA A 87 -9.22 0.32 8.54
C ALA A 87 -10.55 0.12 7.83
N GLY A 88 -11.33 -0.92 8.18
CA GLY A 88 -12.59 -1.26 7.53
C GLY A 88 -12.43 -1.85 6.12
N VAL A 89 -11.22 -2.25 5.74
CA VAL A 89 -10.90 -2.62 4.35
C VAL A 89 -10.57 -4.10 4.22
N GLY A 90 -11.18 -4.74 3.22
CA GLY A 90 -10.83 -6.08 2.76
C GLY A 90 -10.43 -6.12 1.29
N ASN A 91 -9.81 -7.23 0.88
CA ASN A 91 -9.51 -7.58 -0.52
C ASN A 91 -8.70 -6.50 -1.27
N VAL A 92 -7.58 -6.10 -0.68
CA VAL A 92 -6.62 -5.16 -1.29
C VAL A 92 -5.32 -5.86 -1.66
N HIS A 93 -4.51 -5.19 -2.48
CA HIS A 93 -3.14 -5.63 -2.73
C HIS A 93 -2.33 -5.53 -1.44
N MET A 94 -1.80 -6.66 -0.99
CA MET A 94 -1.00 -6.77 0.22
C MET A 94 0.26 -7.58 -0.08
N GLU A 95 1.42 -7.04 0.26
CA GLU A 95 2.72 -7.69 0.14
C GLU A 95 3.36 -7.82 1.53
N TYR A 96 4.00 -8.96 1.80
CA TYR A 96 4.85 -9.10 2.97
C TYR A 96 6.17 -8.38 2.71
N LEU A 97 6.63 -7.59 3.69
CA LEU A 97 7.90 -6.87 3.58
C LEU A 97 8.99 -7.60 4.35
N ASN A 98 8.89 -7.61 5.68
CA ASN A 98 10.00 -8.00 6.53
C ASN A 98 9.54 -8.40 7.94
N VAL A 99 10.49 -8.87 8.76
CA VAL A 99 10.31 -9.10 10.20
C VAL A 99 11.26 -8.20 10.99
N TYR A 100 10.71 -7.46 11.94
CA TYR A 100 11.43 -6.57 12.83
C TYR A 100 11.63 -7.26 14.17
N SER A 101 12.88 -7.59 14.48
CA SER A 101 13.25 -8.44 15.62
C SER A 101 14.36 -7.85 16.50
N ARG A 102 14.65 -6.55 16.37
CA ARG A 102 15.70 -5.88 17.17
C ARG A 102 15.38 -6.01 18.67
N PRO A 103 16.31 -6.52 19.51
CA PRO A 103 16.10 -6.55 20.95
C PRO A 103 15.75 -5.17 21.50
N GLY A 104 14.72 -5.09 22.34
CA GLY A 104 14.25 -3.84 22.94
C GLY A 104 13.46 -2.92 22.00
N ARG A 105 13.08 -3.38 20.78
CA ARG A 105 12.17 -2.60 19.91
C ARG A 105 10.81 -2.35 20.55
N ASP A 106 10.37 -3.27 21.39
CA ASP A 106 9.14 -3.17 22.15
C ASP A 106 9.46 -3.21 23.65
N PRO A 107 9.06 -2.21 24.45
CA PRO A 107 9.34 -2.18 25.88
C PRO A 107 8.55 -3.24 26.67
N ARG A 108 7.54 -3.88 26.08
CA ARG A 108 6.80 -4.98 26.72
C ARG A 108 7.61 -6.27 26.79
N GLY A 109 8.59 -6.45 25.91
CA GLY A 109 9.44 -7.64 25.91
C GLY A 109 10.03 -7.97 24.55
N TRP A 110 10.47 -9.23 24.40
CA TRP A 110 11.03 -9.72 23.14
C TRP A 110 9.90 -10.02 22.14
N ILE A 111 9.54 -9.02 21.33
CA ILE A 111 8.42 -9.07 20.39
C ILE A 111 8.96 -8.87 18.96
N LEU A 112 8.70 -9.87 18.11
CA LEU A 112 9.05 -9.87 16.70
C LEU A 112 7.81 -9.48 15.90
N SER A 113 7.88 -8.40 15.12
CA SER A 113 6.76 -7.96 14.30
C SER A 113 6.95 -8.30 12.83
N HIS A 114 5.91 -8.86 12.22
CA HIS A 114 5.84 -9.06 10.78
C HIS A 114 5.19 -7.84 10.12
N VAL A 115 5.84 -7.30 9.10
CA VAL A 115 5.41 -6.07 8.45
C VAL A 115 4.86 -6.37 7.06
N PHE A 116 3.69 -5.79 6.79
CA PHE A 116 3.00 -5.89 5.51
C PHE A 116 2.82 -4.49 4.90
N CYS A 117 2.80 -4.42 3.57
CA CYS A 117 2.42 -3.22 2.84
C CYS A 117 1.09 -3.46 2.15
N ALA A 118 0.12 -2.58 2.38
CA ALA A 118 -1.18 -2.62 1.72
C ALA A 118 -1.40 -1.37 0.87
N LEU A 119 -1.86 -1.55 -0.37
CA LEU A 119 -2.25 -0.44 -1.24
C LEU A 119 -3.76 -0.39 -1.35
N VAL A 120 -4.34 0.75 -0.96
CA VAL A 120 -5.79 0.88 -0.87
C VAL A 120 -6.26 2.10 -1.64
N ARG A 121 -7.33 1.92 -2.43
CA ARG A 121 -7.96 3.01 -3.16
C ARG A 121 -8.71 3.94 -2.20
N GLU A 122 -8.64 5.24 -2.47
CA GLU A 122 -9.27 6.30 -1.67
C GLU A 122 -10.76 6.01 -1.38
N GLU A 123 -11.51 5.48 -2.34
CA GLU A 123 -12.95 5.20 -2.17
C GLU A 123 -13.23 4.12 -1.13
N GLN A 124 -12.34 3.12 -0.99
CA GLN A 124 -12.48 2.07 0.03
C GLN A 124 -12.24 2.62 1.44
N LEU A 125 -11.67 3.82 1.54
CA LEU A 125 -11.35 4.50 2.79
C LEU A 125 -12.39 5.55 3.15
N ALA A 126 -13.26 5.90 2.21
CA ALA A 126 -14.35 6.85 2.42
C ALA A 126 -15.40 6.32 3.43
N GLU A 127 -15.53 4.98 3.52
CA GLU A 127 -16.43 4.30 4.47
C GLU A 127 -15.88 4.20 5.90
N ARG A 128 -14.65 4.68 6.16
CA ARG A 128 -14.05 4.76 7.51
C ARG A 128 -14.79 5.73 8.46
N ARG A 129 -15.93 6.27 8.04
CA ARG A 129 -16.72 7.25 8.79
C ARG A 129 -17.33 6.59 10.04
N ALA A 130 -16.86 7.08 11.18
CA ALA A 130 -17.66 7.27 12.40
C ALA A 130 -18.23 5.98 13.03
N SER A 131 -17.35 5.06 13.41
CA SER A 131 -17.62 4.22 14.58
C SER A 131 -17.42 5.10 15.82
N ASP A 132 -18.46 5.24 16.64
CA ASP A 132 -18.70 6.15 17.77
C ASP A 132 -17.64 6.19 18.91
N ASP A 133 -16.42 5.69 18.72
CA ASP A 133 -15.33 5.64 19.71
C ASP A 133 -13.97 6.09 19.15
N ALA A 134 -13.96 7.03 18.19
CA ALA A 134 -12.76 7.52 17.54
C ALA A 134 -11.70 8.02 18.57
N ALA A 135 -10.69 7.18 18.86
CA ALA A 135 -9.35 7.74 18.70
C ALA A 135 -9.00 7.55 17.23
N ASP A 136 -8.92 8.69 16.55
CA ASP A 136 -7.76 9.12 15.80
C ASP A 136 -7.15 8.07 14.87
N VAL A 137 -7.95 7.59 13.91
CA VAL A 137 -7.45 7.09 12.63
C VAL A 137 -7.24 8.29 11.70
N GLY A 138 -6.06 8.43 11.11
CA GLY A 138 -5.70 9.59 10.29
C GLY A 138 -4.97 9.22 9.01
N LEU A 139 -5.18 10.01 7.95
CA LEU A 139 -4.43 9.96 6.70
C LEU A 139 -3.46 11.13 6.65
N PHE A 140 -2.16 10.83 6.64
CA PHE A 140 -1.10 11.82 6.67
C PHE A 140 -0.29 11.74 5.40
N THR A 141 0.26 12.87 4.94
CA THR A 141 1.29 12.79 3.90
C THR A 141 2.47 11.99 4.43
N VAL A 142 3.17 11.27 3.55
CA VAL A 142 4.33 10.49 3.97
C VAL A 142 5.39 11.38 4.61
N ASP A 143 5.60 12.59 4.08
CA ASP A 143 6.52 13.57 4.67
C ASP A 143 6.06 14.04 6.05
N GLU A 144 4.76 14.28 6.26
CA GLU A 144 4.22 14.64 7.57
C GLU A 144 4.43 13.53 8.60
N ALA A 145 4.07 12.29 8.27
CA ALA A 145 4.29 11.13 9.12
C ALA A 145 5.78 10.97 9.49
N LEU A 146 6.67 11.12 8.50
CA LEU A 146 8.10 10.89 8.67
C LEU A 146 8.86 12.05 9.33
N MET A 147 8.35 13.28 9.26
CA MET A 147 9.10 14.46 9.75
C MET A 147 8.45 15.14 10.96
N ARG A 148 7.14 14.97 11.16
CA ARG A 148 6.37 15.81 12.10
C ARG A 148 5.62 15.03 13.16
N MET A 149 5.43 13.72 12.98
CA MET A 149 4.66 12.90 13.91
C MET A 149 5.55 12.11 14.87
N GLU A 150 5.08 11.95 16.10
CA GLU A 150 5.65 11.01 17.08
C GLU A 150 5.11 9.62 16.78
N LEU A 151 5.95 8.78 16.18
CA LEU A 151 5.62 7.40 15.83
C LEU A 151 6.04 6.45 16.95
N ALA A 152 5.17 5.51 17.30
CA ALA A 152 5.43 4.48 18.28
C ALA A 152 6.45 3.45 17.77
N PHE A 153 7.19 2.84 18.70
CA PHE A 153 8.15 1.78 18.42
C PHE A 153 9.18 2.17 17.34
N ASP A 154 9.47 1.26 16.41
CA ASP A 154 10.30 1.43 15.22
C ASP A 154 9.45 1.63 13.94
N HIS A 155 8.19 2.05 14.06
CA HIS A 155 7.26 2.19 12.91
C HIS A 155 7.74 3.19 11.85
N ARG A 156 8.57 4.16 12.25
CA ARG A 156 9.20 5.08 11.28
C ARG A 156 10.06 4.30 10.28
N GLU A 157 10.84 3.32 10.75
CA GLU A 157 11.71 2.49 9.90
C GLU A 157 10.86 1.67 8.92
N MET A 158 9.76 1.08 9.41
CA MET A 158 8.83 0.30 8.61
C MET A 158 8.18 1.11 7.48
N ILE A 159 7.77 2.36 7.75
CA ILE A 159 7.18 3.24 6.73
C ILE A 159 8.22 3.60 5.66
N VAL A 160 9.47 3.86 6.05
CA VAL A 160 10.55 4.16 5.11
C VAL A 160 10.82 2.97 4.19
N GLU A 161 11.00 1.77 4.75
CA GLU A 161 11.21 0.54 3.97
C GLU A 161 10.03 0.28 3.01
N ALA A 162 8.80 0.39 3.50
CA ALA A 162 7.60 0.21 2.68
C ALA A 162 7.51 1.24 1.55
N LEU A 163 7.87 2.50 1.82
CA LEU A 163 7.89 3.56 0.82
C LEU A 163 8.91 3.28 -0.29
N GLU A 164 10.12 2.87 0.08
CA GLU A 164 11.18 2.49 -0.87
C GLU A 164 10.74 1.29 -1.72
N HIS A 165 10.17 0.27 -1.07
CA HIS A 165 9.63 -0.91 -1.74
C HIS A 165 8.56 -0.54 -2.78
N ILE A 166 7.54 0.25 -2.42
CA ILE A 166 6.49 0.60 -3.39
C ILE A 166 7.03 1.49 -4.53
N ARG A 167 8.06 2.31 -4.27
CA ARG A 167 8.68 3.15 -5.30
C ARG A 167 9.40 2.30 -6.34
N GLU A 168 10.18 1.32 -5.90
CA GLU A 168 10.85 0.37 -6.80
C GLU A 168 9.79 -0.42 -7.60
N ARG A 169 8.81 -0.99 -6.89
CA ARG A 169 7.75 -1.81 -7.50
C ARG A 169 6.91 -1.02 -8.52
N MET A 170 6.69 0.28 -8.29
CA MET A 170 6.00 1.17 -9.22
C MET A 170 6.73 1.31 -10.57
N LEU A 171 8.07 1.24 -10.56
CA LEU A 171 8.90 1.36 -11.77
C LEU A 171 9.06 0.01 -12.48
N LEU A 172 9.07 -1.09 -11.72
CA LEU A 172 9.38 -2.42 -12.23
C LEU A 172 8.14 -3.25 -12.58
N THR A 173 6.97 -2.93 -12.04
CA THR A 173 5.76 -3.75 -12.18
C THR A 173 4.50 -2.93 -12.48
N PRO A 174 3.37 -3.58 -12.85
CA PRO A 174 2.07 -2.91 -13.01
C PRO A 174 1.41 -2.40 -11.71
N LEU A 175 2.17 -2.16 -10.63
CA LEU A 175 1.65 -1.79 -9.29
C LEU A 175 0.74 -0.55 -9.32
N ALA A 176 0.96 0.38 -10.27
CA ALA A 176 0.13 1.56 -10.47
C ALA A 176 -1.37 1.26 -10.60
N LYS A 177 -1.74 0.05 -11.05
CA LYS A 177 -3.14 -0.39 -11.19
C LYS A 177 -3.90 -0.35 -9.86
N GLU A 178 -3.21 -0.50 -8.74
CA GLU A 178 -3.84 -0.50 -7.40
C GLU A 178 -4.31 0.90 -6.98
N PHE A 179 -3.81 1.96 -7.62
CA PHE A 179 -4.23 3.35 -7.39
C PHE A 179 -5.05 3.94 -8.55
N LEU A 180 -5.30 3.18 -9.61
CA LEU A 180 -6.01 3.65 -10.79
C LEU A 180 -7.40 3.00 -10.88
N PRO A 181 -8.38 3.69 -11.47
CA PRO A 181 -9.62 3.05 -11.89
C PRO A 181 -9.34 1.96 -12.94
N PRO A 182 -10.29 1.04 -13.21
CA PRO A 182 -10.12 -0.01 -14.22
C PRO A 182 -9.85 0.50 -15.64
N GLU A 183 -10.20 1.76 -15.93
CA GLU A 183 -9.92 2.43 -17.19
C GLU A 183 -9.37 3.83 -16.90
N PHE A 184 -8.23 4.18 -17.49
CA PHE A 184 -7.53 5.42 -17.21
C PHE A 184 -6.81 5.94 -18.45
N THR A 185 -6.46 7.23 -18.44
CA THR A 185 -5.60 7.84 -19.46
C THR A 185 -4.12 7.68 -19.09
N LEU A 186 -3.22 7.71 -20.09
CA LEU A 186 -1.78 7.69 -19.81
C LEU A 186 -1.29 8.91 -19.01
N GLY A 187 -2.03 10.02 -19.01
CA GLY A 187 -1.76 11.18 -18.16
C GLY A 187 -2.03 10.88 -16.69
N GLU A 188 -3.12 10.19 -16.38
CA GLU A 188 -3.43 9.73 -15.01
C GLU A 188 -2.41 8.70 -14.52
N LEU A 189 -2.02 7.74 -15.37
CA LEU A 189 -0.96 6.78 -15.04
C LEU A 189 0.36 7.49 -14.72
N TYR A 190 0.78 8.43 -15.56
CA TYR A 190 1.99 9.22 -15.33
C TYR A 190 1.93 9.99 -14.00
N GLN A 191 0.77 10.58 -13.69
CA GLN A 191 0.57 11.29 -12.44
C GLN A 191 0.67 10.36 -11.22
N VAL A 192 0.06 9.17 -11.24
CA VAL A 192 0.20 8.17 -10.15
C VAL A 192 1.66 7.80 -9.92
N ILE A 193 2.39 7.48 -10.99
CA ILE A 193 3.81 7.11 -10.89
C ILE A 193 4.59 8.24 -10.23
N ARG A 194 4.37 9.50 -10.64
CA ARG A 194 5.06 10.67 -10.05
C ARG A 194 4.63 10.99 -8.63
N THR A 195 3.38 10.72 -8.26
CA THR A 195 2.91 10.89 -6.87
C THR A 195 3.63 9.93 -5.93
N VAL A 196 3.92 8.70 -6.36
CA VAL A 196 4.65 7.71 -5.55
C VAL A 196 6.17 7.85 -5.67
N VAL A 197 6.66 8.16 -6.88
CA VAL A 197 8.07 8.30 -7.25
C VAL A 197 8.32 9.73 -7.76
N PRO A 198 8.51 10.73 -6.88
CA PRO A 198 8.67 12.13 -7.30
C PRO A 198 9.87 12.38 -8.21
N THR A 199 10.91 11.54 -8.11
CA THR A 199 12.12 11.58 -8.93
C THR A 199 11.92 11.03 -10.35
N PHE A 200 10.78 10.42 -10.66
CA PHE A 200 10.49 9.90 -11.99
C PHE A 200 10.15 11.05 -12.94
N GLU A 201 11.00 11.24 -13.95
CA GLU A 201 10.81 12.24 -15.00
C GLU A 201 10.94 11.61 -16.39
N GLU A 202 9.87 11.71 -17.19
CA GLU A 202 9.87 11.21 -18.56
C GLU A 202 9.07 12.15 -19.46
N ALA A 203 9.76 13.14 -20.05
CA ALA A 203 9.17 14.23 -20.83
C ALA A 203 8.30 13.75 -22.01
N ASN A 204 8.54 12.55 -22.54
CA ASN A 204 7.80 11.97 -23.65
C ASN A 204 7.05 10.70 -23.26
N PHE A 205 6.64 10.56 -21.99
CA PHE A 205 6.04 9.34 -21.44
C PHE A 205 4.90 8.79 -22.31
N ILE A 206 3.92 9.64 -22.63
CA ILE A 206 2.75 9.25 -23.44
C ILE A 206 3.19 8.75 -24.82
N ARG A 207 4.13 9.45 -25.46
CA ARG A 207 4.63 9.08 -26.79
C ARG A 207 5.38 7.76 -26.73
N LYS A 208 6.27 7.57 -25.75
CA LYS A 208 7.03 6.32 -25.54
C LYS A 208 6.08 5.16 -25.32
N MET A 209 5.14 5.27 -24.38
CA MET A 209 4.15 4.23 -24.09
C MET A 209 3.35 3.78 -25.32
N LYS A 210 3.08 4.69 -26.27
CA LYS A 210 2.40 4.38 -27.54
C LYS A 210 3.34 3.83 -28.62
N SER A 211 4.56 4.35 -28.72
CA SER A 211 5.52 3.96 -29.78
C SER A 211 6.19 2.62 -29.50
N THR A 212 6.40 2.30 -28.22
CA THR A 212 6.92 1.00 -27.83
C THR A 212 5.79 -0.02 -27.84
N GLN A 213 5.53 -0.61 -28.99
CA GLN A 213 4.84 -1.90 -29.10
C GLN A 213 5.53 -3.01 -28.26
N SER A 214 6.69 -2.75 -27.62
CA SER A 214 7.40 -3.67 -26.73
C SER A 214 6.82 -3.80 -25.31
N ARG A 215 5.70 -3.14 -24.98
CA ARG A 215 4.85 -3.49 -23.83
C ARG A 215 3.52 -4.12 -24.27
N SER A 216 3.44 -4.68 -25.49
CA SER A 216 2.21 -5.18 -26.15
C SER A 216 1.34 -6.14 -25.34
N GLY A 217 1.85 -6.64 -24.21
CA GLY A 217 1.06 -7.39 -23.25
C GLY A 217 0.44 -6.55 -22.14
N ILE A 218 1.01 -5.45 -21.65
CA ILE A 218 0.70 -4.89 -20.32
C ILE A 218 -0.52 -3.96 -20.32
N LEU A 219 -0.64 -3.12 -21.35
CA LEU A 219 -1.74 -2.18 -21.50
C LEU A 219 -2.46 -2.42 -22.83
N GLU A 220 -3.78 -2.30 -22.81
CA GLU A 220 -4.62 -2.34 -24.01
C GLU A 220 -5.49 -1.08 -24.12
N GLU A 221 -5.80 -0.70 -25.34
CA GLU A 221 -6.72 0.39 -25.63
C GLU A 221 -8.16 -0.06 -25.39
N VAL A 222 -8.88 0.68 -24.55
CA VAL A 222 -10.28 0.38 -24.27
C VAL A 222 -11.14 0.78 -25.46
N ARG A 223 -12.06 -0.11 -25.84
CA ARG A 223 -13.06 0.11 -26.89
C ARG A 223 -14.46 0.06 -26.30
N ASP A 224 -15.39 0.79 -26.91
CA ASP A 224 -16.80 0.74 -26.55
C ASP A 224 -17.52 -0.48 -27.16
N HIS A 225 -18.82 -0.59 -26.92
CA HIS A 225 -19.65 -1.69 -27.43
C HIS A 225 -19.74 -1.76 -28.97
N LYS A 226 -19.38 -0.69 -29.68
CA LYS A 226 -19.34 -0.63 -31.15
C LYS A 226 -17.94 -0.95 -31.70
N GLY A 227 -16.97 -1.18 -30.82
CA GLY A 227 -15.56 -1.39 -31.19
C GLY A 227 -14.79 -0.10 -31.42
N GLU A 228 -15.39 1.07 -31.17
CA GLU A 228 -14.72 2.36 -31.31
C GLU A 228 -13.83 2.64 -30.10
N LEU A 229 -12.75 3.39 -30.31
CA LEU A 229 -11.81 3.75 -29.25
C LEU A 229 -12.49 4.63 -28.20
N LYS A 230 -12.53 4.14 -26.96
CA LYS A 230 -13.12 4.87 -25.82
C LYS A 230 -12.17 5.95 -25.35
N LYS A 231 -12.68 7.18 -25.19
CA LYS A 231 -11.90 8.35 -24.77
C LYS A 231 -12.55 9.05 -23.59
N SER A 232 -11.75 9.76 -22.81
CA SER A 232 -12.21 10.61 -21.72
C SER A 232 -11.74 12.05 -21.92
N ASN A 233 -12.65 13.00 -21.67
CA ASN A 233 -12.35 14.44 -21.59
C ASN A 233 -12.59 14.97 -20.16
N ALA A 234 -12.52 14.11 -19.14
CA ALA A 234 -12.78 14.50 -17.74
C ALA A 234 -11.79 15.58 -17.28
N TYR A 235 -10.50 15.39 -17.58
CA TYR A 235 -9.41 16.23 -17.07
C TYR A 235 -8.64 16.99 -18.17
N SER A 236 -9.18 17.06 -19.39
CA SER A 236 -8.58 17.79 -20.51
C SER A 236 -9.63 18.26 -21.50
N GLN A 237 -9.34 19.36 -22.21
CA GLN A 237 -10.19 19.86 -23.31
C GLN A 237 -10.21 18.91 -24.50
N ARG A 238 -9.09 18.21 -24.75
CA ARG A 238 -9.01 17.20 -25.82
C ARG A 238 -9.26 15.83 -25.21
N ALA A 239 -10.17 15.08 -25.81
CA ALA A 239 -10.45 13.71 -25.38
C ALA A 239 -9.20 12.84 -25.52
N ALA A 240 -8.79 12.20 -24.42
CA ALA A 240 -7.63 11.32 -24.34
C ALA A 240 -8.09 9.86 -24.39
N GLN A 241 -7.28 9.01 -25.04
CA GLN A 241 -7.52 7.56 -25.13
C GLN A 241 -7.51 6.92 -23.74
N LEU A 242 -8.50 6.07 -23.47
CA LEU A 242 -8.52 5.22 -22.28
C LEU A 242 -7.79 3.90 -22.53
N TYR A 243 -7.08 3.46 -21.49
CA TYR A 243 -6.31 2.23 -21.43
C TYR A 243 -6.73 1.43 -20.19
N ARG A 244 -6.41 0.14 -20.19
CA ARG A 244 -6.46 -0.70 -19.00
C ARG A 244 -5.27 -1.63 -18.93
N PHE A 245 -4.96 -2.10 -17.73
CA PHE A 245 -4.01 -3.20 -17.56
C PHE A 245 -4.67 -4.51 -17.97
N THR A 246 -3.95 -5.33 -18.72
CA THR A 246 -4.41 -6.64 -19.21
C THR A 246 -4.24 -7.77 -18.17
N GLY A 247 -3.51 -7.50 -17.08
CA GLY A 247 -3.07 -8.52 -16.12
C GLY A 247 -1.73 -9.18 -16.45
N ASN A 248 -1.15 -8.92 -17.62
CA ASN A 248 0.18 -9.42 -17.96
C ASN A 248 1.26 -8.80 -17.06
N VAL A 249 1.94 -9.63 -16.29
CA VAL A 249 3.08 -9.22 -15.46
C VAL A 249 4.36 -9.50 -16.26
N PRO A 250 5.15 -8.46 -16.61
CA PRO A 250 6.40 -8.68 -17.31
C PRO A 250 7.34 -9.52 -16.44
N LYS A 251 7.89 -10.60 -17.00
CA LYS A 251 9.01 -11.31 -16.37
C LYS A 251 10.26 -10.47 -16.58
N LEU A 252 10.78 -9.89 -15.50
CA LEU A 252 12.08 -9.24 -15.51
C LEU A 252 13.14 -10.35 -15.55
N SER A 253 13.76 -10.56 -16.70
CA SER A 253 15.01 -11.31 -16.81
C SER A 253 16.16 -10.32 -16.88
N LEU A 254 17.15 -10.45 -16.00
CA LEU A 254 18.42 -9.73 -16.14
C LEU A 254 19.19 -10.17 -17.41
N TYR A 255 18.81 -11.30 -18.01
CA TYR A 255 19.52 -11.94 -19.12
C TYR A 255 18.68 -12.10 -20.40
N GLY A 256 17.46 -11.55 -20.43
CA GLY A 256 16.47 -11.86 -21.48
C GLY A 256 15.73 -13.16 -21.23
#